data_AF-A0A8J3D7J7-F1
#
_entry.id   AF-A0A8J3D7J7-F1
#
_cell.length_a   1.000
_cell.length_b   1.000
_cell.length_c   1.000
_cell.angle_alpha   90.00
_cell.angle_beta   90.00
_cell.angle_gamma   90.00
#
_symmetry.space_group_name_H-M   'P 1'
#
loop_
_entity.id
_entity.type
_entity.pdbx_description
1 polymer ?
#
loop_
_entity_poly.entity_id
_entity_poly.type
_entity_poly.pdbx_seq_one_letter_code
_entity_poly.pdbx_strand_id
1 'polypeptide(L)'
;MRTKYKLFDCEAFCKRSVELKDADWRQKDISVALGLAEGWVSQTLRKYWDLGAQGLVARKTTGAPPRLTADQLERLMEELEFGAQHHGFGGEV
;
A
#
# COMPACT_ATOMS: atom_id res chain seq x y z
N MET A 1 4.16 -16.39 -12.52
CA MET A 1 4.61 -15.11 -13.12
C MET A 1 3.77 -13.98 -12.50
N ARG A 2 4.28 -13.22 -11.51
CA ARG A 2 3.57 -12.04 -10.98
C ARG A 2 3.84 -10.90 -11.95
N THR A 3 2.88 -10.59 -12.80
CA THR A 3 2.93 -9.40 -13.66
C THR A 3 3.08 -8.18 -12.75
N LYS A 4 4.24 -7.52 -12.81
CA LYS A 4 4.52 -6.29 -12.08
C LYS A 4 3.69 -5.18 -12.73
N TYR A 5 2.42 -5.06 -12.37
CA TYR A 5 1.63 -3.89 -12.74
C TYR A 5 2.31 -2.68 -12.09
N LYS A 6 2.77 -1.72 -12.90
CA LYS A 6 3.19 -0.42 -12.41
C LYS A 6 2.03 0.14 -11.60
N LEU A 7 2.28 0.44 -10.33
CA LEU A 7 1.30 0.90 -9.34
C LEU A 7 0.59 2.22 -9.74
N PHE A 8 0.95 2.81 -10.90
CA PHE A 8 0.69 4.20 -11.21
C PHE A 8 -0.74 4.54 -11.63
N ASP A 9 -1.60 3.57 -11.97
CA ASP A 9 -2.99 3.86 -12.36
C ASP A 9 -4.03 2.86 -11.81
N CYS A 10 -3.69 2.10 -10.75
CA CYS A 10 -4.58 1.06 -10.20
C CYS A 10 -5.98 1.60 -9.87
N GLU A 11 -6.09 2.84 -9.36
CA GLU A 11 -7.38 3.44 -9.04
C GLU A 11 -8.25 3.68 -10.27
N ALA A 12 -7.67 4.12 -11.39
CA ALA A 12 -8.40 4.33 -12.64
C ALA A 12 -8.93 3.01 -13.20
N PHE A 13 -8.10 1.96 -13.21
CA PHE A 13 -8.52 0.62 -13.62
C PHE A 13 -9.58 0.03 -12.68
N CYS A 14 -9.49 0.33 -11.37
CA CYS A 14 -10.48 -0.10 -10.39
C CYS A 14 -11.85 0.51 -10.68
N LYS A 15 -11.89 1.84 -10.85
CA LYS A 15 -13.13 2.57 -11.18
C LYS A 15 -13.73 2.07 -12.48
N ARG A 16 -12.91 1.94 -13.53
CA ARG A 16 -13.37 1.45 -14.83
C ARG A 16 -13.90 0.02 -14.78
N SER A 17 -13.28 -0.85 -13.99
CA SER A 17 -13.76 -2.23 -13.81
C SER A 17 -15.15 -2.27 -13.17
N VAL A 18 -15.42 -1.38 -12.22
CA VAL A 18 -16.75 -1.25 -11.59
C VAL A 18 -17.77 -0.69 -12.56
N GLU A 19 -17.46 0.40 -13.27
CA GLU A 19 -18.35 0.97 -14.29
C GLU A 19 -18.78 -0.05 -15.34
N LEU A 20 -17.82 -0.85 -15.84
CA LEU A 20 -18.12 -1.91 -16.80
C LEU A 20 -18.96 -3.02 -16.17
N LYS A 21 -18.72 -3.33 -14.89
CA LYS A 21 -19.52 -4.35 -14.21
C LYS A 21 -20.96 -3.88 -13.96
N ASP A 22 -21.16 -2.61 -13.64
CA ASP A 22 -22.47 -1.98 -13.51
C ASP A 22 -23.19 -1.89 -14.87
N ALA A 23 -22.44 -1.79 -15.98
CA ALA A 23 -22.95 -1.93 -17.35
C ALA A 23 -23.20 -3.39 -17.78
N ASP A 24 -23.24 -4.33 -16.84
CA ASP A 24 -23.48 -5.76 -17.01
C ASP A 24 -22.42 -6.53 -17.83
N TRP A 25 -21.18 -6.04 -17.87
CA TRP A 25 -20.09 -6.78 -18.51
C TRP A 25 -19.70 -8.01 -17.69
N ARG A 26 -19.28 -9.08 -18.38
CA ARG A 26 -18.67 -10.25 -17.74
C ARG A 26 -17.23 -9.94 -17.36
N GLN A 27 -16.76 -10.47 -16.23
CA GLN A 27 -15.40 -10.20 -15.72
C GLN A 27 -14.29 -10.57 -16.71
N LYS A 28 -14.48 -11.63 -17.49
CA LYS A 28 -13.58 -12.04 -18.59
C LYS A 28 -13.52 -11.02 -19.74
N ASP A 29 -14.62 -10.32 -20.00
CA ASP A 29 -14.69 -9.33 -21.07
C ASP A 29 -14.03 -8.02 -20.57
N ILE A 30 -14.19 -7.70 -19.29
CA ILE A 30 -13.50 -6.60 -18.59
C ILE A 30 -11.98 -6.82 -18.56
N SER A 31 -11.53 -8.05 -18.23
CA SER A 31 -10.10 -8.37 -18.16
C SER A 31 -9.41 -8.17 -19.52
N VAL A 32 -10.04 -8.65 -20.60
CA VAL A 32 -9.56 -8.46 -21.97
C VAL A 32 -9.56 -6.99 -22.36
N ALA A 33 -10.66 -6.25 -22.09
CA ALA A 33 -10.79 -4.84 -22.45
C ALA A 33 -9.76 -3.94 -21.74
N LEU A 34 -9.40 -4.25 -20.50
CA LEU A 34 -8.46 -3.47 -19.69
C LEU A 34 -7.02 -4.01 -19.73
N GLY A 35 -6.79 -5.17 -20.36
CA GLY A 35 -5.47 -5.82 -20.37
C GLY A 35 -5.01 -6.28 -18.98
N LEU A 36 -5.95 -6.64 -18.11
CA LEU A 36 -5.68 -7.04 -16.72
C LEU A 36 -5.91 -8.54 -16.52
N ALA A 37 -5.30 -9.10 -15.49
CA ALA A 37 -5.57 -10.48 -15.10
C ALA A 37 -7.00 -10.61 -14.54
N GLU A 38 -7.70 -11.70 -14.89
CA GLU A 38 -9.04 -11.98 -14.35
C GLU A 38 -9.08 -11.99 -12.82
N GLY A 39 -8.05 -12.57 -12.18
CA GLY A 39 -7.93 -12.59 -10.73
C GLY A 39 -7.78 -11.19 -10.10
N TRP A 40 -7.22 -10.22 -10.84
CA TRP A 40 -7.17 -8.82 -10.40
C TRP A 40 -8.56 -8.19 -10.46
N VAL A 41 -9.28 -8.36 -11.58
CA VAL A 41 -10.66 -7.86 -11.76
C VAL A 41 -11.59 -8.42 -10.68
N SER A 42 -11.51 -9.73 -10.42
CA SER A 42 -12.30 -10.39 -9.38
C SER A 42 -12.01 -9.81 -7.98
N GLN A 43 -10.74 -9.63 -7.63
CA GLN A 43 -10.33 -9.04 -6.34
C GLN A 43 -10.81 -7.59 -6.19
N THR A 44 -10.71 -6.80 -7.26
CA THR A 44 -11.15 -5.41 -7.30
C THR A 44 -12.66 -5.29 -7.10
N LEU A 45 -13.46 -6.08 -7.83
CA LEU A 45 -14.92 -6.05 -7.70
C LEU A 45 -15.38 -6.51 -6.31
N ARG A 46 -14.76 -7.57 -5.76
CA ARG A 46 -15.01 -7.99 -4.38
C ARG A 46 -14.72 -6.87 -3.39
N LYS A 47 -13.55 -6.23 -3.49
CA LYS A 47 -13.17 -5.12 -2.62
C LYS A 47 -14.16 -3.94 -2.72
N TYR A 48 -14.67 -3.65 -3.92
CA TYR A 48 -15.70 -2.64 -4.11
C TYR A 48 -17.03 -3.02 -3.45
N TRP A 49 -17.48 -4.27 -3.56
CA TRP A 49 -18.71 -4.71 -2.89
C TRP A 49 -18.59 -4.69 -1.36
N ASP A 50 -17.41 -5.01 -0.82
CA ASP A 50 -17.18 -5.04 0.63
C ASP A 50 -17.02 -3.64 1.24
N LEU A 51 -16.33 -2.73 0.55
CA LEU A 51 -15.86 -1.44 1.10
C LEU A 51 -16.39 -0.21 0.34
N GLY A 52 -17.19 -0.41 -0.70
CA GLY A 52 -17.65 0.64 -1.60
C GLY A 52 -16.51 1.33 -2.37
N ALA A 53 -16.80 2.53 -2.87
CA ALA A 53 -15.82 3.34 -3.61
C ALA A 53 -14.56 3.67 -2.81
N GLN A 54 -14.67 3.79 -1.47
CA GLN A 54 -13.51 4.04 -0.60
C GLN A 54 -12.51 2.88 -0.60
N GLY A 55 -12.98 1.65 -0.85
CA GLY A 55 -12.13 0.48 -1.01
C GLY A 55 -11.20 0.56 -2.21
N LEU A 56 -11.56 1.32 -3.24
CA LEU A 56 -10.78 1.43 -4.48
C LEU A 56 -9.68 2.50 -4.41
N VAL A 57 -9.75 3.40 -3.43
CA VAL A 57 -8.73 4.43 -3.21
C VAL A 57 -7.41 3.75 -2.84
N ALA A 58 -6.37 4.02 -3.64
CA ALA A 58 -5.06 3.48 -3.38
C ALA A 58 -4.50 4.12 -2.10
N ARG A 59 -4.29 3.32 -1.05
CA ARG A 59 -3.60 3.77 0.15
C ARG A 59 -2.10 3.52 -0.02
N LYS A 60 -1.29 4.53 0.29
CA LYS A 60 0.16 4.33 0.44
C LYS A 60 0.35 3.25 1.51
N THR A 61 1.11 2.21 1.18
CA THR A 61 1.40 1.14 2.13
C THR A 61 2.09 1.75 3.34
N THR A 62 1.44 1.69 4.50
CA THR A 62 2.07 2.06 5.77
C THR A 62 3.24 1.10 5.98
N GLY A 63 4.42 1.64 6.26
CA GLY A 63 5.59 0.82 6.59
C GLY A 63 5.36 -0.03 7.84
N ALA A 64 6.35 -0.84 8.20
CA ALA A 64 6.31 -1.56 9.48
C ALA A 64 6.06 -0.57 10.63
N PRO A 65 5.26 -0.95 11.65
CA PRO A 65 5.08 -0.11 12.81
C PRO A 65 6.46 0.17 13.46
N PRO A 66 6.68 1.37 14.02
CA PRO A 66 7.92 1.68 14.71
C PRO A 66 8.13 0.69 15.86
N ARG A 67 9.38 0.26 16.05
CA ARG A 67 9.75 -0.65 17.14
C ARG A 67 9.86 0.05 18.49
N LEU A 68 10.08 1.36 18.47
CA LEU A 68 10.21 2.19 19.66
C LEU A 68 8.87 2.87 19.97
N THR A 69 8.52 2.93 21.24
CA THR A 69 7.46 3.81 21.74
C THR A 69 7.90 5.28 21.67
N ALA A 70 6.96 6.22 21.83
CA ALA A 70 7.27 7.65 21.88
C ALA A 70 8.30 7.97 22.99
N ASP A 71 8.05 7.48 24.21
CA ASP A 71 8.97 7.69 25.34
C ASP A 71 10.35 7.08 25.08
N GLN A 72 10.43 5.93 24.41
CA GLN A 72 11.72 5.31 24.05
C GLN A 72 12.46 6.11 22.97
N LEU A 73 11.72 6.73 22.05
CA LEU A 73 12.29 7.60 21.04
C LEU A 73 12.83 8.89 21.66
N GLU A 74 12.08 9.51 22.57
CA GLU A 74 12.53 10.71 23.30
C GLU A 74 13.80 10.42 24.10
N ARG A 75 13.81 9.32 24.88
CA ARG A 75 15.01 8.88 25.59
C ARG A 75 16.17 8.62 24.64
N LEU A 76 15.93 7.96 23.51
CA LEU A 76 16.99 7.74 22.51
C LEU A 76 17.57 9.08 22.02
N MET A 77 16.74 10.09 21.80
CA MET A 77 17.20 11.42 21.39
C MET A 77 18.07 12.08 22.47
N GLU A 78 17.67 11.99 23.74
CA GLU A 78 18.47 12.48 24.87
C GLU A 78 19.84 11.76 24.96
N GLU A 79 19.85 10.42 24.86
CA GLU A 79 21.10 9.64 24.90
C GLU A 79 22.02 9.96 23.70
N LEU A 80 21.44 10.26 22.53
CA LEU A 80 22.20 10.68 21.35
C LEU A 80 22.86 12.05 21.54
N GLU A 81 22.26 12.96 22.31
CA GLU A 81 22.86 14.26 22.64
C GLU A 81 24.08 14.15 23.55
N PHE A 82 24.06 13.21 24.51
CA PHE A 82 25.22 12.94 25.36
C PHE A 82 26.42 12.39 24.55
N GLY A 83 26.12 11.70 23.45
CA GLY A 83 27.11 11.20 22.51
C GLY A 83 27.86 9.95 22.99
N ALA A 84 28.54 9.29 22.06
CA ALA A 84 29.15 7.97 22.29
C ALA A 84 30.16 7.95 23.45
N GLN A 85 30.94 9.02 23.59
CA GLN A 85 31.98 9.15 24.63
C GLN A 85 31.40 9.19 26.05
N HIS A 86 30.21 9.78 26.23
CA HIS A 86 29.52 9.81 27.52
C HIS A 86 29.18 8.41 28.02
N HIS A 87 28.89 7.48 27.11
CA HIS A 87 28.58 6.09 27.42
C HIS A 87 29.82 5.17 27.42
N GLY A 88 31.03 5.74 27.35
CA GLY A 88 32.27 4.97 27.34
C GLY A 88 32.56 4.26 26.03
N PHE A 89 31.83 4.58 24.95
CA PHE A 89 32.19 4.14 23.60
C PHE A 89 33.30 5.03 23.03
N GLY A 90 34.25 4.43 22.31
CA GLY A 90 35.32 5.18 21.65
C GLY A 90 34.73 6.15 20.63
N GLY A 91 34.98 7.45 20.80
CA GLY A 91 34.53 8.47 19.87
C GLY A 91 35.62 8.82 18.88
N GLU A 92 35.66 8.09 17.76
CA GLU A 92 36.37 8.47 16.54
C GLU A 92 35.61 7.87 15.34
N VAL A 93 35.44 8.66 14.27
CA VAL A 93 34.93 8.23 12.96
C VAL A 93 36.11 8.13 12.01
#